data_AF-A0A2V5QX27-F1
#
_entry.id   AF-A0A2V5QX27-F1
#
_cell.length_a   1.000
_cell.length_b   1.000
_cell.length_c   1.000
_cell.angle_alpha   90.00
_cell.angle_beta   90.00
_cell.angle_gamma   90.00
#
_symmetry.space_group_name_H-M   'P 1'
#
loop_
_entity.id
_entity.type
_entity.pdbx_description
1 polymer ?
#
loop_
_entity_poly.entity_id
_entity_poly.type
_entity_poly.pdbx_seq_one_letter_code
_entity_poly.pdbx_strand_id
1 'polypeptide(L)' 'MLCRILTGLISIFLVGNWSAYAMELSSSVNAEDGWKLAIETKAVTIYSRPGADSRLKEFRAIGPVDAPT' A
#
# COMPACT_ATOMS: atom_id res chain seq x y z
N MET A 1 -6.68 -44.62 -28.15
CA MET A 1 -6.76 -43.16 -28.42
C MET A 1 -7.35 -42.46 -27.21
N LEU A 2 -6.55 -42.19 -26.16
CA LEU A 2 -7.04 -41.50 -24.95
C LEU A 2 -5.96 -40.64 -24.27
N CYS A 3 -5.05 -40.03 -25.04
CA CYS A 3 -3.90 -39.30 -24.47
C CYS A 3 -3.64 -37.94 -25.15
N ARG A 4 -4.66 -37.18 -25.55
CA ARG A 4 -4.44 -35.87 -26.22
C ARG A 4 -5.38 -34.74 -25.80
N ILE A 5 -6.04 -34.81 -24.63
CA ILE A 5 -6.97 -33.75 -24.21
C ILE A 5 -6.61 -33.12 -22.85
N LEU A 6 -5.63 -33.66 -22.11
CA LEU A 6 -5.38 -33.20 -20.73
C LEU A 6 -4.33 -32.09 -20.57
N THR A 7 -3.75 -31.57 -21.66
CA THR A 7 -2.68 -30.55 -21.57
C THR A 7 -3.20 -29.11 -21.65
N GLY A 8 -4.50 -28.90 -21.90
CA GLY A 8 -5.09 -27.58 -22.13
C GLY A 8 -5.66 -26.87 -20.90
N LEU A 9 -5.78 -27.54 -19.75
CA LEU A 9 -6.52 -27.02 -18.59
C LEU A 9 -5.64 -26.37 -17.50
N ILE A 10 -4.32 -26.31 -17.67
CA ILE A 10 -3.40 -25.79 -16.63
C ILE A 10 -3.14 -24.27 -16.76
N SER A 11 -3.65 -23.61 -17.80
CA SER A 11 -3.24 -22.22 -18.13
C SER A 11 -3.99 -21.08 -17.42
N ILE A 12 -4.74 -21.30 -16.34
CA ILE A 12 -5.54 -20.22 -15.69
C ILE A 12 -4.96 -19.74 -14.34
N PHE A 13 -3.85 -20.31 -13.85
CA PHE A 13 -3.37 -19.99 -12.48
C PHE A 13 -2.34 -18.87 -12.35
N LEU A 14 -2.14 -18.02 -13.36
CA LEU A 14 -1.14 -16.94 -13.28
C LEU A 14 -1.70 -15.62 -13.79
N VAL A 15 -2.24 -14.83 -12.86
CA VAL A 15 -2.08 -13.36 -12.71
C VAL A 15 -3.18 -12.92 -11.73
N GLY A 16 -3.01 -13.35 -10.49
CA GLY A 16 -3.68 -12.77 -9.34
C GLY A 16 -2.60 -12.26 -8.40
N ASN A 17 -1.76 -11.32 -8.86
CA ASN A 17 -0.95 -10.54 -7.95
C ASN A 17 -1.90 -9.60 -7.21
N TRP A 18 -2.64 -10.15 -6.25
CA TRP A 18 -3.30 -9.37 -5.23
C TRP A 18 -2.18 -8.80 -4.38
N SER A 19 -1.65 -7.65 -4.80
CA SER A 19 -0.84 -6.81 -3.92
C SER A 19 -1.75 -6.43 -2.77
N ALA A 20 -1.77 -7.28 -1.73
CA ALA A 20 -2.28 -6.91 -0.43
C ALA A 20 -1.35 -5.78 0.03
N TYR A 21 -1.74 -4.55 -0.24
CA TYR A 21 -1.27 -3.41 0.53
C TYR A 21 -1.75 -3.69 1.95
N ALA A 22 -0.88 -4.30 2.75
CA ALA A 22 -1.04 -4.33 4.18
C ALA A 22 -1.11 -2.86 4.60
N MET A 23 -2.32 -2.36 4.84
CA MET A 23 -2.53 -1.08 5.46
C MET A 23 -2.20 -1.27 6.93
N GLU A 24 -0.91 -1.29 7.23
CA GLU A 24 -0.40 -1.28 8.58
C GLU A 24 -0.79 0.07 9.17
N LEU A 25 -1.96 0.09 9.80
CA LEU A 25 -2.56 1.25 10.46
C LEU A 25 -1.81 1.54 11.78
N SER A 26 -0.49 1.60 11.72
CA SER A 26 0.36 1.98 12.85
C SER A 26 0.18 3.47 13.06
N SER A 27 -0.77 3.87 13.89
CA SER A 27 -1.12 5.27 14.19
C SER A 27 0.05 6.12 14.70
N SER A 28 1.20 5.51 15.01
CA SER A 28 2.45 6.20 15.27
C SER A 28 3.25 6.39 13.98
N VAL A 29 3.49 7.64 13.58
CA VAL A 29 4.57 7.96 12.64
C VAL A 29 5.87 7.79 13.39
N ASN A 30 6.56 6.70 13.13
CA ASN A 30 7.87 6.49 13.70
C ASN A 30 8.88 7.35 12.94
N ALA A 31 9.59 8.21 13.65
CA ALA A 31 10.56 9.13 13.03
C ALA A 31 11.69 8.37 12.33
N GLU A 32 12.01 7.17 12.83
CA GLU A 32 12.93 6.19 12.27
C GLU A 32 12.56 5.67 10.87
N ASP A 33 11.29 5.74 10.43
CA ASP A 33 10.87 5.25 9.11
C ASP A 33 11.15 6.25 7.95
N GLY A 34 11.90 7.31 8.24
CA GLY A 34 12.31 8.33 7.27
C GLY A 34 11.20 9.32 6.88
N TRP A 35 10.08 9.34 7.60
CA TRP A 35 9.01 10.32 7.41
C TRP A 35 9.47 11.72 7.82
N LYS A 36 9.30 12.69 6.94
CA LYS A 36 9.57 14.11 7.20
C LYS A 36 8.27 14.90 7.15
N LEU A 37 8.08 15.82 8.09
CA LEU A 37 6.95 16.74 8.07
C LEU A 37 6.98 17.55 6.77
N ALA A 38 5.89 17.50 6.01
CA ALA A 38 5.74 18.25 4.78
C ALA A 38 4.81 19.46 4.99
N ILE A 39 3.66 19.23 5.64
CA ILE A 39 2.65 20.25 5.91
C ILE A 39 2.03 19.95 7.27
N GLU A 40 1.85 20.99 8.07
CA GLU A 40 1.09 20.93 9.31
C GLU A 40 -0.07 21.94 9.24
N THR A 41 -1.28 21.44 9.46
CA THR A 41 -2.49 22.27 9.55
C THR A 41 -3.18 22.01 10.88
N LYS A 42 -4.20 22.81 11.20
CA LYS A 42 -4.94 22.65 12.47
C LYS A 42 -5.62 21.28 12.63
N ALA A 43 -5.98 20.62 11.53
CA ALA A 43 -6.73 19.37 11.56
C ALA A 43 -5.95 18.19 11.01
N VAL A 44 -5.03 18.42 10.06
CA VAL A 44 -4.31 17.35 9.37
C VAL A 44 -2.82 17.65 9.34
N THR A 45 -2.02 16.65 9.66
CA THR A 45 -0.57 16.66 9.51
C THR A 45 -0.19 15.72 8.38
N ILE A 46 0.60 16.23 7.43
CA ILE A 46 1.06 15.49 6.25
C ILE A 46 2.57 15.30 6.36
N TYR A 47 2.99 14.05 6.23
CA TYR A 47 4.37 13.62 6.15
C TYR A 47 4.69 13.18 4.73
N SER A 48 5.95 13.29 4.34
CA SER A 48 6.45 12.79 3.08
C SER A 48 7.77 12.04 3.27
N ARG A 49 8.01 11.06 2.41
CA ARG A 49 9.32 10.39 2.29
C ARG A 49 9.59 10.01 0.83
N PRO A 50 10.86 9.79 0.44
CA PRO A 50 11.16 9.15 -0.84
C PRO A 50 10.51 7.77 -0.92
N GLY A 51 9.90 7.42 -2.06
CA GLY A 51 9.40 6.06 -2.28
C GLY A 51 10.56 5.08 -2.42
N ALA A 52 10.44 3.88 -1.83
CA ALA A 52 11.53 2.91 -1.76
C ALA A 52 12.10 2.52 -3.13
N ASP A 53 11.21 2.37 -4.13
CA ASP A 53 11.56 1.85 -5.46
C ASP A 53 11.18 2.80 -6.61
N SER A 54 10.92 4.08 -6.31
CA SER A 54 10.39 5.04 -7.28
C SER A 54 10.99 6.42 -7.12
N ARG A 55 10.98 7.20 -8.22
CA ARG A 55 11.30 8.64 -8.18
C ARG A 55 10.18 9.48 -7.56
N LEU A 56 9.06 8.85 -7.22
CA LEU A 56 7.93 9.50 -6.57
C LEU A 56 8.12 9.55 -5.05
N LYS A 57 7.41 10.49 -4.43
CA LYS A 57 7.32 10.58 -2.97
C LYS A 57 6.09 9.81 -2.49
N GLU A 58 6.24 9.18 -1.33
CA GLU A 58 5.12 8.69 -0.55
C GLU A 58 4.65 9.80 0.39
N PHE A 59 3.33 9.87 0.58
CA PHE A 59 2.70 10.84 1.46
C PHE A 59 1.80 10.12 2.46
N ARG A 60 1.82 10.59 3.71
CA ARG A 60 0.98 10.08 4.78
C ARG A 60 0.27 11.25 5.44
N ALA A 61 -1.04 11.21 5.52
CA ALA A 61 -1.85 12.21 6.19
C ALA A 61 -2.45 11.62 7.47
N ILE A 62 -2.39 12.37 8.57
CA ILE A 62 -2.97 12.00 9.88
C ILE A 62 -3.85 13.15 10.32
N GLY A 63 -5.10 12.84 10.64
CA GLY A 63 -6.07 13.78 11.15
C GLY A 63 -7.32 13.07 11.65
N PRO A 64 -8.20 13.78 12.36
CA PRO A 64 -9.47 13.24 12.81
C PRO A 64 -10.37 12.97 11.60
N VAL A 65 -11.14 11.90 11.69
CA VAL A 65 -12.22 11.59 10.76
C VAL A 65 -13.50 11.61 11.56
N ASP A 66 -14.47 12.41 11.11
CA ASP A 66 -15.81 12.44 11.70
C ASP A 66 -16.59 11.19 11.23
N ALA A 67 -16.37 10.07 11.91
CA ALA A 67 -16.99 8.79 11.61
C ALA A 67 -17.38 8.04 12.91
N PRO A 68 -18.45 7.22 12.89
CA PRO A 68 -18.81 6.35 14.00
C PRO A 68 -17.68 5.38 14.37
N THR A 69 -17.66 4.97 15.64
CA THR A 69 -16.73 3.97 16.19
C THR A 69 -17.29 2.56 16.13
#